data_AF-A0AAW0EL34-F1
#
_entry.id   AF-A0AAW0EL34-F1
#
_cell.length_a   1.000
_cell.length_b   1.000
_cell.length_c   1.000
_cell.angle_alpha   90.00
_cell.angle_beta   90.00
_cell.angle_gamma   90.00
#
_symmetry.space_group_name_H-M   'P 1'
#
loop_
_entity.id
_entity.type
_entity.pdbx_description
1 polymer ?
#
loop_
_entity_poly.entity_id
_entity_poly.type
_entity_poly.pdbx_seq_one_letter_code
_entity_poly.pdbx_strand_id
1 'polypeptide(L)'
;MKRFCIPALTAASSARTFFGKGWDNAALDTIFSSMLRKPEVNDRIRTQYASTMDPRDADVLRRLGEVSKENKTFIRVFLPPHLGDPHRLLKCYSLMAYPILDDKGGQLKVEMDGHKLDAFADPDDDYSKVVIPHIELVEYLAKSLLETMKWEATPRGAASLLESLYRGAEIPDHVFQTPAVIERLEDYKDGNKVIS
;
A
#
# COMPACT_ATOMS: atom_id res chain seq x y z
N MET A 1 -64.70 -3.63 15.05
CA MET A 1 -63.49 -4.44 14.74
C MET A 1 -62.35 -3.48 14.38
N LYS A 2 -61.44 -3.20 15.31
CA LYS A 2 -60.25 -2.37 15.07
C LYS A 2 -59.12 -3.29 14.60
N ARG A 3 -58.65 -3.10 13.36
CA ARG A 3 -57.52 -3.84 12.79
C ARG A 3 -56.24 -3.31 13.42
N PHE A 4 -55.51 -4.17 14.13
CA PHE A 4 -54.17 -3.89 14.60
C PHE A 4 -53.21 -3.95 13.41
N CYS A 5 -52.66 -2.79 13.02
CA CYS A 5 -51.44 -2.74 12.20
C CYS A 5 -50.28 -3.17 13.08
N ILE A 6 -49.77 -4.37 12.86
CA ILE A 6 -48.47 -4.81 13.39
C ILE A 6 -47.41 -4.16 12.50
N PRO A 7 -46.48 -3.34 13.01
CA PRO A 7 -45.34 -2.91 12.21
C PRO A 7 -44.49 -4.14 11.92
N ALA A 8 -44.24 -4.41 10.63
CA ALA A 8 -43.18 -5.31 10.23
C ALA A 8 -41.87 -4.70 10.73
N LEU A 9 -41.39 -5.20 11.87
CA LEU A 9 -40.01 -5.04 12.29
C LEU A 9 -39.16 -5.66 11.20
N THR A 10 -38.59 -4.80 10.35
CA THR A 10 -37.43 -5.15 9.54
C THR A 10 -36.35 -5.59 10.51
N ALA A 11 -36.22 -6.90 10.68
CA ALA A 11 -35.08 -7.50 11.32
C ALA A 11 -33.86 -7.12 10.46
N ALA A 12 -33.25 -5.98 10.78
CA ALA A 12 -31.91 -5.69 10.33
C ALA A 12 -31.07 -6.88 10.80
N SER A 13 -30.66 -7.71 9.83
CA SER A 13 -29.69 -8.76 10.05
C SER A 13 -28.46 -8.11 10.67
N SER A 14 -28.37 -8.20 11.99
CA SER A 14 -27.17 -7.92 12.77
C SER A 14 -26.18 -9.05 12.48
N ALA A 15 -25.72 -9.12 11.23
CA ALA A 15 -24.42 -9.72 10.95
C ALA A 15 -23.42 -8.79 11.63
N ARG A 16 -22.78 -9.26 12.69
CA ARG A 16 -21.65 -8.58 13.30
C ARG A 16 -20.56 -8.49 12.24
N THR A 17 -20.52 -7.38 11.51
CA THR A 17 -19.39 -7.03 10.66
C THR A 17 -18.28 -6.60 11.62
N PHE A 18 -17.34 -7.49 11.88
CA PHE A 18 -16.15 -7.20 12.70
C PHE A 18 -15.27 -6.10 12.07
N PHE A 19 -15.55 -5.75 10.81
CA PHE A 19 -14.84 -4.76 10.01
C PHE A 19 -15.85 -3.94 9.20
N GLY A 20 -15.46 -2.72 8.78
CA GLY A 20 -16.38 -1.74 8.16
C GLY A 20 -17.16 -2.30 6.96
N LYS A 21 -18.35 -1.76 6.70
CA LYS A 21 -19.22 -2.23 5.61
C LYS A 21 -18.51 -2.13 4.25
N GLY A 22 -18.16 -3.28 3.69
CA GLY A 22 -17.93 -3.49 2.26
C GLY A 22 -16.51 -3.29 1.74
N TRP A 23 -15.63 -2.56 2.44
CA TRP A 23 -14.25 -2.33 1.97
C TRP A 23 -13.24 -3.34 2.51
N ASP A 24 -13.44 -3.84 3.74
CA ASP A 24 -12.61 -4.90 4.32
C ASP A 24 -12.98 -6.21 3.64
N ASN A 25 -12.07 -6.67 2.77
CA ASN A 25 -12.24 -7.91 2.05
C ASN A 25 -11.36 -8.99 2.68
N ALA A 26 -11.90 -9.70 3.66
CA ALA A 26 -11.25 -10.84 4.29
C ALA A 26 -10.73 -11.90 3.30
N ALA A 27 -11.33 -12.03 2.11
CA ALA A 27 -10.82 -12.92 1.06
C ALA A 27 -9.53 -12.37 0.44
N LEU A 28 -9.43 -11.05 0.21
CA LEU A 28 -8.21 -10.40 -0.26
C LEU A 28 -7.07 -10.61 0.75
N ASP A 29 -7.32 -10.39 2.03
CA ASP A 29 -6.33 -10.60 3.10
C ASP A 29 -5.88 -12.06 3.21
N THR A 30 -6.81 -13.00 3.05
CA THR A 30 -6.51 -14.43 3.09
C THR A 30 -5.64 -14.84 1.90
N ILE A 31 -5.98 -14.39 0.69
CA ILE A 31 -5.21 -14.65 -0.53
C ILE A 31 -3.81 -14.04 -0.39
N PHE A 32 -3.73 -12.79 0.04
CA PHE A 32 -2.47 -12.08 0.23
C PHE A 32 -1.58 -12.76 1.28
N SER A 33 -2.15 -13.10 2.44
CA SER A 33 -1.44 -13.85 3.49
C SER A 33 -0.95 -15.21 2.99
N SER A 34 -1.74 -15.90 2.16
CA SER A 34 -1.32 -17.17 1.55
C SER A 34 -0.18 -16.97 0.54
N MET A 35 -0.20 -15.86 -0.22
CA MET A 35 0.86 -15.51 -1.16
C MET A 35 2.18 -15.22 -0.43
N LEU A 36 2.15 -14.46 0.67
CA LEU A 36 3.36 -14.11 1.45
C LEU A 36 4.05 -15.33 2.11
N ARG A 37 3.31 -16.44 2.26
CA ARG A 37 3.86 -17.70 2.78
C ARG A 37 4.58 -18.55 1.74
N LYS A 38 4.45 -18.22 0.45
CA LYS A 38 5.17 -18.92 -0.62
C LYS A 38 6.69 -18.69 -0.45
N PRO A 39 7.53 -19.74 -0.47
CA PRO A 39 8.97 -19.62 -0.25
C PRO A 39 9.63 -18.60 -1.18
N GLU A 40 9.29 -18.63 -2.46
CA GLU A 40 9.83 -17.75 -3.50
C GLU A 40 9.49 -16.27 -3.28
N VAL A 41 8.29 -15.98 -2.77
CA VAL A 41 7.85 -14.62 -2.42
C VAL A 41 8.60 -14.15 -1.18
N ASN A 42 8.71 -15.03 -0.18
CA ASN A 42 9.39 -14.72 1.08
C ASN A 42 10.87 -14.41 0.87
N ASP A 43 11.56 -15.21 0.07
CA ASP A 43 12.99 -15.02 -0.24
C ASP A 43 13.24 -13.73 -1.00
N ARG A 44 12.33 -13.35 -1.91
CA ARG A 44 12.42 -12.07 -2.63
C ARG A 44 12.21 -10.87 -1.72
N ILE A 45 11.21 -10.93 -0.83
CA ILE A 45 10.98 -9.91 0.20
C ILE A 45 12.23 -9.76 1.08
N ARG A 46 12.80 -10.87 1.57
CA ARG A 46 14.02 -10.85 2.39
C ARG A 46 15.20 -10.21 1.65
N THR A 47 15.40 -10.57 0.38
CA THR A 47 16.51 -10.06 -0.43
C THR A 47 16.41 -8.54 -0.60
N GLN A 48 15.22 -8.03 -0.96
CA GLN A 48 15.02 -6.59 -1.13
C GLN A 48 15.08 -5.82 0.20
N TYR A 49 14.58 -6.41 1.27
CA TYR A 49 14.64 -5.77 2.59
C TYR A 49 16.08 -5.72 3.10
N ALA A 50 16.86 -6.80 2.90
CA ALA A 50 18.27 -6.82 3.26
C ALA A 50 19.13 -5.84 2.44
N SER A 51 18.78 -5.58 1.18
CA SER A 51 19.53 -4.64 0.33
C SER A 51 19.29 -3.16 0.67
N THR A 52 18.20 -2.87 1.37
CA THR A 52 17.78 -1.49 1.75
C THR A 52 17.95 -1.21 3.24
N MET A 53 18.44 -2.18 4.01
CA MET A 53 18.60 -2.09 5.47
C MET A 53 19.87 -1.33 5.87
N ASP A 54 19.74 -0.41 6.82
CA ASP A 54 20.90 0.26 7.44
C ASP A 54 21.76 -0.76 8.21
N PRO A 55 23.11 -0.62 8.22
CA PRO A 55 23.99 -1.52 8.96
C PRO A 55 23.64 -1.67 10.45
N ARG A 56 23.08 -0.63 11.09
CA ARG A 56 22.67 -0.71 12.51
C ARG A 56 21.44 -1.61 12.68
N ASP A 57 20.47 -1.50 11.78
CA ASP A 57 19.27 -2.34 11.80
C ASP A 57 19.62 -3.81 11.52
N ALA A 58 20.57 -4.04 10.60
CA ALA A 58 21.11 -5.37 10.33
C ALA A 58 21.78 -5.98 11.57
N ASP A 59 22.55 -5.18 12.31
CA ASP A 59 23.18 -5.60 13.56
C ASP A 59 22.17 -5.93 14.67
N VAL A 60 21.09 -5.14 14.78
CA VAL A 60 19.99 -5.42 15.73
C VAL A 60 19.30 -6.73 15.38
N LEU A 61 18.95 -6.94 14.11
CA LEU A 61 18.32 -8.18 13.66
C LEU A 61 19.22 -9.40 13.83
N ARG A 62 20.54 -9.25 13.61
CA ARG A 62 21.52 -10.31 13.87
C ARG A 62 21.52 -10.73 15.34
N ARG A 63 21.59 -9.76 16.27
CA ARG A 63 21.55 -10.03 17.72
C ARG A 63 20.24 -10.66 18.16
N LEU A 64 19.11 -10.16 17.65
CA LEU A 64 17.80 -10.79 17.88
C LEU A 64 17.80 -12.24 17.35
N GLY A 65 18.50 -12.49 16.24
CA GLY A 65 18.69 -13.80 15.61
C GLY A 65 19.32 -14.81 16.54
N GLU A 66 20.42 -14.40 17.18
CA GLU A 66 21.16 -15.20 18.16
C GLU A 66 20.28 -15.53 19.37
N VAL A 67 19.62 -14.52 19.95
CA VAL A 67 18.71 -14.70 21.10
C VAL A 67 17.54 -15.64 20.75
N SER A 68 16.98 -15.51 19.54
CA SER A 68 15.86 -16.37 19.11
C SER A 68 16.31 -17.81 18.90
N LYS A 69 17.52 -18.02 18.38
CA LYS A 69 18.13 -19.35 18.21
C LYS A 69 18.35 -20.03 19.57
N GLU A 70 18.85 -19.30 20.56
CA GLU A 70 19.03 -19.80 21.94
C GLU A 70 17.69 -20.21 22.57
N ASN A 71 16.66 -19.40 22.36
CA ASN A 71 15.32 -19.64 22.90
C ASN A 71 14.46 -20.60 22.07
N LYS A 72 14.97 -21.11 20.93
CA LYS A 72 14.20 -21.93 19.96
C LYS A 72 12.91 -21.25 19.50
N THR A 73 12.96 -19.93 19.32
CA THR A 73 11.87 -19.10 18.82
C THR A 73 12.18 -18.55 17.43
N PHE A 74 11.19 -17.89 16.81
CA PHE A 74 11.32 -17.26 15.49
C PHE A 74 11.21 -15.74 15.60
N ILE A 75 12.00 -15.04 14.79
CA ILE A 75 11.85 -13.60 14.58
C ILE A 75 10.77 -13.39 13.53
N ARG A 76 9.84 -12.50 13.84
CA ARG A 76 8.88 -11.97 12.87
C ARG A 76 9.31 -10.57 12.52
N VAL A 77 9.54 -10.33 11.24
CA VAL A 77 9.74 -8.99 10.70
C VAL A 77 8.39 -8.53 10.17
N PHE A 78 7.92 -7.39 10.66
CA PHE A 78 6.69 -6.78 10.17
C PHE A 78 7.01 -6.02 8.89
N LEU A 79 6.22 -6.26 7.84
CA LEU A 79 6.34 -5.50 6.61
C LEU A 79 5.80 -4.08 6.83
N PRO A 80 6.39 -3.07 6.17
CA PRO A 80 5.81 -1.74 6.19
C PRO A 80 4.41 -1.77 5.56
N PRO A 81 3.51 -0.82 5.91
CA PRO A 81 2.10 -0.93 5.52
C PRO A 81 1.86 -1.05 4.01
N HIS A 82 2.65 -0.41 3.17
CA HIS A 82 2.52 -0.49 1.70
C HIS A 82 2.95 -1.85 1.09
N LEU A 83 3.56 -2.73 1.90
CA LEU A 83 3.90 -4.12 1.55
C LEU A 83 3.13 -5.16 2.37
N GLY A 84 2.62 -4.76 3.54
CA GLY A 84 1.94 -5.65 4.48
C GLY A 84 0.42 -5.64 4.38
N ASP A 85 -0.16 -4.62 3.75
CA ASP A 85 -1.60 -4.47 3.53
C ASP A 85 -1.91 -4.55 2.02
N PRO A 86 -2.79 -5.46 1.58
CA PRO A 86 -3.05 -5.66 0.16
C PRO A 86 -3.77 -4.48 -0.50
N HIS A 87 -4.59 -3.75 0.24
CA HIS A 87 -5.30 -2.57 -0.27
C HIS A 87 -4.30 -1.44 -0.55
N ARG A 88 -3.40 -1.17 0.40
CA ARG A 88 -2.34 -0.16 0.25
C ARG A 88 -1.31 -0.56 -0.80
N LEU A 89 -0.96 -1.85 -0.88
CA LEU A 89 -0.08 -2.38 -1.93
C LEU A 89 -0.67 -2.11 -3.33
N LEU A 90 -1.95 -2.46 -3.52
CA LEU A 90 -2.64 -2.22 -4.79
C LEU A 90 -2.80 -0.73 -5.09
N LYS A 91 -3.04 0.12 -4.08
CA LYS A 91 -3.09 1.58 -4.25
C LYS A 91 -1.73 2.10 -4.72
N CYS A 92 -0.63 1.73 -4.06
CA CYS A 92 0.71 2.08 -4.51
C CYS A 92 0.98 1.64 -5.95
N TYR A 93 0.66 0.39 -6.29
CA TYR A 93 0.86 -0.09 -7.66
C TYR A 93 -0.02 0.64 -8.68
N SER A 94 -1.24 1.04 -8.30
CA SER A 94 -2.14 1.79 -9.18
C SER A 94 -1.62 3.19 -9.53
N LEU A 95 -0.89 3.85 -8.62
CA LEU A 95 -0.30 5.17 -8.83
C LEU A 95 0.77 5.15 -9.93
N MET A 96 1.38 3.99 -10.19
CA MET A 96 2.32 3.81 -11.31
C MET A 96 1.67 4.02 -12.69
N ALA A 97 0.33 4.11 -12.77
CA ALA A 97 -0.38 4.50 -14.00
C ALA A 97 -0.26 6.01 -14.33
N TYR A 98 0.19 6.82 -13.37
CA TYR A 98 0.22 8.29 -13.45
C TYR A 98 1.65 8.83 -13.27
N PRO A 99 2.55 8.55 -14.23
CA PRO A 99 3.91 9.07 -14.19
C PRO A 99 3.93 10.60 -14.33
N ILE A 100 4.76 11.27 -13.52
CA ILE A 100 5.09 12.69 -13.75
C ILE A 100 6.28 12.74 -14.70
N LEU A 101 6.16 13.50 -15.78
CA LEU A 101 7.23 13.67 -16.76
C LEU A 101 8.05 14.93 -16.46
N ASP A 102 9.35 14.87 -16.72
CA ASP A 102 10.25 16.03 -16.71
C ASP A 102 10.16 16.84 -18.01
N ASP A 103 10.88 17.96 -18.07
CA ASP A 103 10.90 18.85 -19.25
C ASP A 103 11.44 18.18 -20.53
N LYS A 104 12.07 17.02 -20.41
CA LYS A 104 12.62 16.23 -21.52
C LYS A 104 11.70 15.07 -21.91
N GLY A 105 10.55 14.91 -21.25
CA GLY A 105 9.59 13.82 -21.46
C GLY A 105 9.99 12.50 -20.81
N GLY A 106 11.05 12.48 -19.98
CA GLY A 106 11.42 11.33 -19.16
C GLY A 106 10.64 11.30 -17.85
N GLN A 107 10.66 10.17 -17.15
CA GLN A 107 10.07 10.09 -15.80
C GLN A 107 10.80 11.04 -14.85
N LEU A 108 10.06 11.91 -14.16
CA LEU A 108 10.59 12.77 -13.12
C LEU A 108 11.19 11.93 -12.00
N LYS A 109 12.45 12.20 -11.66
CA LYS A 109 13.15 11.60 -10.53
C LYS A 109 13.30 12.60 -9.39
N VAL A 110 12.97 12.17 -8.18
CA VAL A 110 13.12 12.95 -6.94
C VAL A 110 14.16 12.27 -6.05
N GLU A 111 15.01 13.07 -5.42
CA GLU A 111 15.98 12.58 -4.46
C GLU A 111 15.33 12.46 -3.07
N MET A 112 15.38 11.27 -2.49
CA MET A 112 14.86 10.96 -1.16
C MET A 112 15.84 10.01 -0.47
N ASP A 113 16.31 10.37 0.73
CA ASP A 113 17.27 9.57 1.52
C ASP A 113 18.53 9.16 0.74
N GLY A 114 19.01 10.02 -0.17
CA GLY A 114 20.19 9.76 -1.02
C GLY A 114 19.92 8.87 -2.24
N HIS A 115 18.66 8.50 -2.49
CA HIS A 115 18.24 7.71 -3.65
C HIS A 115 17.40 8.54 -4.62
N LYS A 116 17.60 8.35 -5.93
CA LYS A 116 16.76 8.95 -6.98
C LYS A 116 15.61 8.02 -7.33
N LEU A 117 14.40 8.39 -6.92
CA LEU A 117 13.19 7.60 -7.07
C LEU A 117 12.22 8.24 -8.07
N ASP A 118 11.43 7.41 -8.75
CA ASP A 118 10.46 7.88 -9.73
C ASP A 118 9.25 8.51 -9.03
N ALA A 119 8.81 9.66 -9.56
CA ALA A 119 7.69 10.42 -9.02
C ALA A 119 6.40 10.15 -9.81
N PHE A 120 5.29 10.01 -9.09
CA PHE A 120 3.95 9.77 -9.61
C PHE A 120 2.99 10.83 -9.10
N ALA A 121 1.85 10.97 -9.76
CA ALA A 121 0.76 11.82 -9.30
C ALA A 121 -0.34 10.98 -8.64
N ASP A 122 -0.86 11.43 -7.50
CA ASP A 122 -2.04 10.84 -6.89
C ASP A 122 -3.31 11.57 -7.32
N PRO A 123 -4.12 11.00 -8.24
CA PRO A 123 -5.33 11.66 -8.71
C PRO A 123 -6.41 11.82 -7.62
N ASP A 124 -6.32 11.06 -6.53
CA ASP A 124 -7.26 11.13 -5.41
C ASP A 124 -6.89 12.20 -4.38
N ASP A 125 -5.69 12.79 -4.48
CA ASP A 125 -5.15 13.80 -3.55
C ASP A 125 -4.63 15.03 -4.33
N ASP A 126 -5.51 15.67 -5.10
CA ASP A 126 -5.22 16.89 -5.87
C ASP A 126 -3.97 16.81 -6.76
N TYR A 127 -3.68 15.62 -7.31
CA TYR A 127 -2.47 15.33 -8.09
C TYR A 127 -1.17 15.57 -7.31
N SER A 128 -1.19 15.29 -6.01
CA SER A 128 -0.01 15.37 -5.16
C SER A 128 1.13 14.50 -5.70
N LYS A 129 2.36 14.99 -5.52
CA LYS A 129 3.56 14.29 -5.97
C LYS A 129 3.94 13.23 -4.95
N VAL A 130 3.98 11.99 -5.40
CA VAL A 130 4.21 10.83 -4.53
C VAL A 130 5.37 10.00 -5.05
N VAL A 131 6.11 9.41 -4.13
CA VAL A 131 7.21 8.48 -4.41
C VAL A 131 6.88 7.16 -3.74
N ILE A 132 7.04 6.07 -4.47
CA ILE A 132 6.72 4.73 -3.97
C ILE A 132 8.01 4.07 -3.47
N PRO A 133 8.17 3.85 -2.14
CA PRO A 133 9.29 3.09 -1.62
C PRO A 133 9.25 1.65 -2.13
N HIS A 134 10.42 1.06 -2.37
CA HIS A 134 10.55 -0.33 -2.83
C HIS A 134 9.71 -0.65 -4.09
N ILE A 135 9.65 0.27 -5.05
CA ILE A 135 8.79 0.17 -6.26
C ILE A 135 8.85 -1.21 -6.96
N GLU A 136 10.03 -1.82 -7.08
CA GLU A 136 10.20 -3.14 -7.69
C GLU A 136 9.48 -4.25 -6.91
N LEU A 137 9.49 -4.17 -5.57
CA LEU A 137 8.82 -5.14 -4.70
C LEU A 137 7.32 -4.90 -4.68
N VAL A 138 6.88 -3.64 -4.69
CA VAL A 138 5.47 -3.27 -4.85
C VAL A 138 4.92 -3.85 -6.16
N GLU A 139 5.61 -3.61 -7.28
CA GLU A 139 5.23 -4.13 -8.59
C GLU A 139 5.16 -5.66 -8.59
N TYR A 140 6.18 -6.34 -8.05
CA TYR A 140 6.21 -7.80 -7.99
C TYR A 140 5.05 -8.38 -7.17
N LEU A 141 4.83 -7.88 -5.96
CA LEU A 141 3.78 -8.38 -5.07
C LEU A 141 2.39 -8.08 -5.61
N ALA A 142 2.17 -6.87 -6.15
CA ALA A 142 0.88 -6.49 -6.71
C ALA A 142 0.54 -7.31 -7.96
N LYS A 143 1.49 -7.51 -8.88
CA LYS A 143 1.31 -8.41 -10.04
C LYS A 143 0.97 -9.82 -9.60
N SER A 144 1.74 -10.37 -8.65
CA SER A 144 1.51 -11.73 -8.12
C SER A 144 0.12 -11.89 -7.50
N LEU A 145 -0.35 -10.86 -6.79
CA LEU A 145 -1.69 -10.84 -6.19
C LEU A 145 -2.79 -10.78 -7.27
N LEU A 146 -2.66 -9.86 -8.21
CA LEU A 146 -3.62 -9.70 -9.32
C LEU A 146 -3.72 -10.98 -10.16
N GLU A 147 -2.58 -11.60 -10.50
CA GLU A 147 -2.53 -12.88 -11.21
C GLU A 147 -3.20 -14.00 -10.40
N THR A 148 -2.95 -14.07 -9.09
CA THR A 148 -3.58 -15.06 -8.20
C THR A 148 -5.10 -14.89 -8.17
N MET A 149 -5.58 -13.64 -8.23
CA MET A 149 -7.00 -13.29 -8.29
C MET A 149 -7.59 -13.41 -9.71
N LYS A 150 -6.77 -13.76 -10.72
CA LYS A 150 -7.13 -13.78 -12.15
C LYS A 150 -7.65 -12.43 -12.64
N TRP A 151 -7.04 -11.36 -12.16
CA TRP A 151 -7.28 -9.98 -12.59
C TRP A 151 -6.17 -9.48 -13.52
N GLU A 152 -6.41 -8.38 -14.21
CA GLU A 152 -5.39 -7.75 -15.05
C GLU A 152 -4.19 -7.29 -14.20
N ALA A 153 -2.98 -7.77 -14.50
CA ALA A 153 -1.77 -7.52 -13.73
C ALA A 153 -1.05 -6.20 -14.08
N THR A 154 -1.81 -5.14 -14.35
CA THR A 154 -1.30 -3.80 -14.69
C THR A 154 -1.64 -2.78 -13.59
N PRO A 155 -0.98 -1.60 -13.54
CA PRO A 155 -1.38 -0.53 -12.63
C PRO A 155 -2.86 -0.13 -12.76
N ARG A 156 -3.38 -0.10 -13.99
CA ARG A 156 -4.81 0.15 -14.26
C ARG A 156 -5.70 -1.01 -13.78
N GLY A 157 -5.23 -2.24 -13.95
CA GLY A 157 -5.86 -3.44 -13.40
C GLY A 157 -6.00 -3.35 -11.88
N ALA A 158 -4.97 -2.89 -11.17
CA ALA A 158 -5.01 -2.65 -9.73
C ALA A 158 -6.08 -1.60 -9.35
N ALA A 159 -6.12 -0.47 -10.04
CA ALA A 159 -7.14 0.57 -9.83
C ALA A 159 -8.55 0.01 -10.01
N SER A 160 -8.81 -0.71 -11.11
CA SER A 160 -10.12 -1.31 -11.39
C SER A 160 -10.54 -2.37 -10.37
N LEU A 161 -9.59 -3.16 -9.85
CA LEU A 161 -9.88 -4.12 -8.79
C LEU A 161 -10.30 -3.36 -7.52
N LEU A 162 -9.54 -2.35 -7.11
CA LEU A 162 -9.87 -1.53 -5.95
C LEU A 162 -11.24 -0.87 -6.10
N GLU A 163 -11.53 -0.23 -7.24
CA GLU A 163 -12.86 0.32 -7.53
C GLU A 163 -13.98 -0.74 -7.43
N SER A 164 -13.72 -1.96 -7.90
CA SER A 164 -14.70 -3.05 -7.83
C SER A 164 -14.98 -3.51 -6.39
N LEU A 165 -13.94 -3.52 -5.54
CA LEU A 165 -14.04 -3.88 -4.12
C LEU A 165 -14.77 -2.81 -3.33
N TYR A 166 -14.57 -1.55 -3.69
CA TYR A 166 -15.04 -0.40 -2.94
C TYR A 166 -16.37 0.15 -3.40
N ARG A 167 -16.94 -0.36 -4.49
CA ARG A 167 -18.20 0.12 -5.05
C ARG A 167 -19.33 0.04 -4.00
N GLY A 168 -19.76 1.19 -3.52
CA GLY A 168 -20.83 1.31 -2.52
C GLY A 168 -20.39 1.04 -1.07
N ALA A 169 -19.08 1.00 -0.81
CA ALA A 169 -18.52 0.88 0.53
C ALA A 169 -18.15 2.26 1.10
N GLU A 170 -18.30 2.43 2.42
CA GLU A 170 -17.72 3.57 3.14
C GLU A 170 -16.29 3.20 3.54
N ILE A 171 -15.30 3.86 2.94
CA ILE A 171 -13.89 3.51 3.11
C ILE A 171 -13.25 4.53 4.06
N PRO A 172 -12.54 4.10 5.10
CA PRO A 172 -11.82 5.02 5.96
C PRO A 172 -10.68 5.73 5.23
N ASP A 173 -10.50 7.02 5.47
CA ASP A 173 -9.46 7.85 4.84
C ASP A 173 -8.04 7.28 5.02
N HIS A 174 -7.78 6.61 6.14
CA HIS A 174 -6.47 6.01 6.43
C HIS A 174 -6.10 4.84 5.50
N VAL A 175 -7.04 4.26 4.77
CA VAL A 175 -6.76 3.20 3.77
C VAL A 175 -6.05 3.77 2.55
N PHE A 176 -6.35 5.03 2.22
CA PHE A 176 -5.79 5.75 1.08
C PHE A 176 -4.69 6.74 1.44
N GLN A 177 -4.25 6.77 2.71
CA GLN A 177 -3.11 7.59 3.08
C GLN A 177 -1.88 7.15 2.29
N THR A 178 -1.50 7.97 1.32
CA THR A 178 -0.40 7.71 0.42
C THR A 178 0.90 7.70 1.24
N PRO A 179 1.72 6.64 1.16
CA PRO A 179 2.95 6.58 1.93
C PRO A 179 3.89 7.70 1.48
N ALA A 180 4.24 8.59 2.42
CA ALA A 180 5.20 9.68 2.26
C ALA A 180 4.78 10.80 1.28
N VAL A 181 4.13 11.81 1.86
CA VAL A 181 3.94 13.16 1.35
C VAL A 181 5.31 13.79 1.05
N ILE A 182 5.58 14.15 -0.21
CA ILE A 182 6.50 15.25 -0.49
C ILE A 182 5.66 16.51 -0.37
N GLU A 183 6.13 17.42 0.47
CA GLU A 183 5.50 18.67 0.90
C GLU A 183 4.72 19.40 -0.21
N ARG A 184 3.59 20.00 0.19
CA ARG A 184 2.74 20.86 -0.65
C ARG A 184 3.60 21.92 -1.34
N LEU A 185 3.34 22.15 -2.62
CA LEU A 185 4.01 23.11 -3.51
C LEU A 185 4.03 24.58 -3.03
N GLU A 186 3.44 24.92 -1.88
CA GLU A 186 3.39 26.28 -1.36
C GLU A 186 4.73 26.78 -0.79
N ASP A 187 5.68 25.89 -0.50
CA ASP A 187 6.98 26.25 0.06
C ASP A 187 8.12 26.40 -0.96
N TYR A 188 7.84 26.28 -2.27
CA TYR A 188 8.80 26.69 -3.30
C TYR A 188 8.75 28.21 -3.52
N LYS A 189 9.11 28.98 -2.47
CA LYS A 189 9.46 30.39 -2.63
C LYS A 189 10.77 30.47 -3.39
N ASP A 190 10.62 30.80 -4.67
CA ASP A 190 11.63 31.33 -5.57
C ASP A 190 12.77 32.03 -4.82
N GLY A 191 13.92 31.36 -4.75
CA GLY A 191 15.10 31.77 -3.98
C GLY A 191 15.86 32.96 -4.55
N ASN A 192 15.21 33.85 -5.31
CA ASN A 192 15.80 35.03 -5.91
C ASN A 192 15.01 36.30 -5.57
N LYS A 193 15.07 36.69 -4.29
CA LYS A 193 15.08 38.11 -3.91
C LYS A 193 16.16 38.35 -2.86
N VAL A 194 17.36 38.64 -3.34
CA VAL A 194 18.33 39.42 -2.57
C VAL A 194 17.79 40.84 -2.51
N ILE A 195 17.28 41.22 -1.34
CA ILE A 195 16.93 42.59 -0.99
C ILE A 195 18.25 43.34 -0.78
N SER A 196 18.45 44.41 -1.55
CA SER A 196 19.28 45.56 -1.19
C SER A 196 18.37 46.72 -0.83
#